data_AF-A0A6J6CSY0-F1
#
_entry.id   AF-A0A6J6CSY0-F1
#
_cell.length_a   1.000
_cell.length_b   1.000
_cell.length_c   1.000
_cell.angle_alpha   90.00
_cell.angle_beta   90.00
_cell.angle_gamma   90.00
#
_symmetry.space_group_name_H-M   'P 1'
#
loop_
_entity.id
_entity.type
_entity.pdbx_description
1 polymer ?
#
loop_
_entity_poly.entity_id
_entity_poly.type
_entity_poly.pdbx_seq_one_letter_code
_entity_poly.pdbx_strand_id
1 'polypeptide(L)'
;MITKDQTLDAFGHVKLSGIGEWLASQIEAKTGKEARTSVLGHIQRGGSPTAFDRVLATRFGLDAITAVHDGDWGKMVALHGTNIERVPLASATAKLKTVDLARYKEAEIFFG
;
A
#
# COMPACT_ATOMS: atom_id res chain seq x y z
N MET A 1 -15.02 -3.29 -11.12
CA MET A 1 -13.74 -3.88 -10.66
C MET A 1 -13.18 -4.67 -11.83
N ILE A 2 -11.94 -4.43 -12.26
CA ILE A 2 -11.35 -5.13 -13.42
C ILE A 2 -10.59 -6.35 -12.91
N THR A 3 -10.93 -7.52 -13.44
CA THR A 3 -10.36 -8.82 -13.07
C THR A 3 -10.07 -9.62 -14.32
N LYS A 4 -8.89 -10.25 -14.41
CA LYS A 4 -8.49 -11.04 -15.58
C LYS A 4 -9.20 -12.39 -15.65
N ASP A 5 -9.32 -13.08 -14.51
CA ASP A 5 -9.82 -14.47 -14.45
C ASP A 5 -10.69 -14.80 -13.21
N GLN A 6 -11.01 -13.80 -12.37
CA GLN A 6 -11.78 -13.96 -11.11
C GLN A 6 -11.25 -15.06 -10.16
N THR A 7 -9.99 -15.47 -10.33
CA THR A 7 -9.40 -16.49 -9.47
C THR A 7 -9.27 -15.98 -8.03
N LEU A 8 -9.46 -16.89 -7.07
CA LEU A 8 -9.28 -16.56 -5.65
C LEU A 8 -7.82 -16.77 -5.25
N ASP A 9 -7.34 -15.97 -4.30
CA ASP A 9 -6.08 -16.21 -3.60
C ASP A 9 -6.23 -17.24 -2.48
N ALA A 10 -5.14 -17.55 -1.78
CA ALA A 10 -5.11 -18.52 -0.69
C ALA A 10 -5.98 -18.13 0.52
N PHE A 11 -6.47 -16.89 0.57
CA PHE A 11 -7.32 -16.35 1.63
C PHE A 11 -8.76 -16.12 1.15
N GLY A 12 -9.09 -16.53 -0.08
CA GLY A 12 -10.43 -16.40 -0.65
C GLY A 12 -10.74 -15.02 -1.25
N HIS A 13 -9.74 -14.15 -1.44
CA HIS A 13 -9.95 -12.86 -2.09
C HIS A 13 -9.84 -12.96 -3.61
N VAL A 14 -10.67 -12.20 -4.32
CA VAL A 14 -10.58 -12.09 -5.79
C VAL A 14 -9.26 -11.45 -6.18
N LYS A 15 -8.50 -12.11 -7.06
CA LYS A 15 -7.27 -11.55 -7.62
C LYS A 15 -7.60 -10.42 -8.58
N LEU A 16 -7.03 -9.24 -8.29
CA LEU A 16 -7.16 -8.05 -9.12
C LEU A 16 -5.98 -7.96 -10.08
N SER A 17 -6.27 -7.81 -11.37
CA SER A 17 -5.28 -7.66 -12.42
C SER A 17 -5.92 -7.13 -13.71
N GLY A 18 -5.11 -6.71 -14.67
CA GLY A 18 -5.56 -6.33 -16.02
C GLY A 18 -6.00 -4.88 -16.18
N ILE A 19 -6.00 -4.06 -15.12
CA ILE A 19 -6.35 -2.62 -15.22
C ILE A 19 -5.44 -1.85 -16.18
N GLY A 20 -4.13 -2.19 -16.21
CA GLY A 20 -3.18 -1.56 -17.12
C GLY A 20 -3.50 -1.87 -18.58
N GLU A 21 -3.69 -3.17 -18.90
CA GLU A 21 -4.04 -3.67 -20.23
C GLU A 21 -5.34 -3.01 -20.73
N TRP A 22 -6.37 -3.01 -19.88
CA TRP A 22 -7.64 -2.34 -20.18
C TRP A 22 -7.47 -0.85 -20.45
N LEU A 23 -6.70 -0.14 -19.61
CA LEU A 23 -6.50 1.30 -19.76
C LEU A 23 -5.74 1.65 -21.04
N ALA A 24 -4.72 0.88 -21.42
CA ALA A 24 -4.00 1.10 -22.68
C ALA A 24 -4.93 0.95 -23.89
N SER A 25 -5.77 -0.09 -23.93
CA SER A 25 -6.76 -0.24 -25.01
C SER A 25 -7.73 0.96 -25.07
N GLN A 26 -8.13 1.51 -23.92
CA GLN A 26 -8.97 2.72 -23.89
C GLN A 26 -8.24 3.96 -24.41
N ILE A 27 -6.95 4.13 -24.09
CA ILE A 27 -6.14 5.25 -24.57
C ILE A 27 -5.94 5.17 -26.08
N GLU A 28 -5.59 4.00 -26.61
CA GLU A 28 -5.40 3.77 -28.04
C GLU A 28 -6.68 4.07 -28.82
N ALA A 29 -7.81 3.51 -28.38
CA ALA A 29 -9.11 3.72 -29.03
C ALA A 29 -9.54 5.20 -29.06
N LYS A 30 -9.20 5.97 -28.03
CA LYS A 30 -9.60 7.38 -27.91
C LYS A 30 -8.64 8.35 -28.58
N THR A 31 -7.38 7.99 -28.74
CA THR A 31 -6.33 8.93 -29.18
C THR A 31 -5.68 8.54 -30.51
N GLY A 32 -5.83 7.30 -30.96
CA GLY A 32 -5.12 6.75 -32.12
C GLY A 32 -3.61 6.60 -31.91
N LYS A 33 -3.12 6.77 -30.68
CA LYS A 33 -1.69 6.67 -30.32
C LYS A 33 -1.44 5.36 -29.59
N GLU A 34 -0.35 4.68 -29.96
CA GLU A 34 0.12 3.46 -29.27
C GLU A 34 0.30 3.72 -27.76
N ALA A 35 -0.23 2.82 -26.93
CA ALA A 35 -0.10 2.88 -25.48
C ALA A 35 0.55 1.59 -24.95
N ARG A 36 1.61 1.75 -24.15
CA ARG A 36 2.33 0.61 -23.56
C ARG A 36 2.03 0.48 -22.08
N THR A 37 1.88 -0.75 -21.63
CA THR A 37 1.64 -1.08 -20.22
C THR A 37 2.87 -1.75 -19.62
N SER A 38 3.20 -1.41 -18.38
CA SER A 38 4.20 -2.14 -17.60
C SER A 38 3.60 -2.52 -16.25
N VAL A 39 3.68 -3.81 -15.91
CA VAL A 39 3.16 -4.36 -14.65
C VAL A 39 4.34 -4.83 -13.82
N LEU A 40 4.67 -4.07 -12.76
CA LEU A 40 5.83 -4.37 -11.92
C LEU A 40 5.61 -5.59 -11.01
N GLY A 41 4.39 -5.80 -10.52
CA GLY A 41 4.01 -6.97 -9.72
C GLY A 41 4.94 -7.21 -8.52
N HIS A 42 5.47 -8.44 -8.42
CA HIS A 42 6.31 -8.89 -7.31
C HIS A 42 7.61 -8.08 -7.13
N ILE A 43 8.11 -7.42 -8.17
CA ILE A 43 9.33 -6.61 -8.10
C ILE A 43 9.19 -5.51 -7.05
N GLN A 44 7.99 -4.95 -6.87
CA GLN A 44 7.74 -3.90 -5.86
C GLN A 44 7.86 -4.38 -4.41
N ARG A 45 7.79 -5.70 -4.16
CA ARG A 45 7.89 -6.30 -2.82
C ARG A 45 9.28 -6.89 -2.53
N GLY A 46 10.19 -6.81 -3.50
CA GLY A 46 11.57 -7.28 -3.38
C GLY A 46 12.57 -6.13 -3.34
N GLY A 47 13.85 -6.49 -3.24
CA GLY A 47 14.97 -5.55 -3.19
C GLY A 47 15.44 -5.22 -1.78
N SER A 48 16.60 -4.57 -1.69
CA SER A 48 17.16 -4.12 -0.41
C SER A 48 16.34 -2.96 0.15
N PRO A 49 15.93 -3.00 1.43
CA PRO A 49 15.19 -1.89 2.05
C PRO A 49 15.95 -0.56 1.95
N THR A 50 15.23 0.56 1.95
CA THR A 50 15.89 1.88 1.98
C THR A 50 16.53 2.15 3.35
N ALA A 51 17.35 3.20 3.45
CA ALA A 51 17.90 3.62 4.74
C ALA A 51 16.79 3.98 5.74
N PHE A 52 15.72 4.63 5.26
CA PHE A 52 14.54 4.96 6.05
C PHE A 52 13.85 3.69 6.57
N ASP A 53 13.59 2.71 5.69
CA ASP A 53 12.92 1.46 6.06
C ASP A 53 13.70 0.70 7.11
N ARG A 54 15.04 0.66 6.99
CA ARG A 54 15.91 0.00 7.98
C ARG A 54 15.76 0.65 9.36
N VAL A 55 15.87 1.97 9.45
CA VAL A 55 15.73 2.70 10.71
C VAL A 55 14.33 2.53 11.29
N LEU A 56 13.29 2.63 10.45
CA LEU A 56 11.90 2.47 10.88
C LEU A 56 11.64 1.05 11.42
N ALA A 57 12.12 0.01 10.73
CA ALA A 57 11.97 -1.37 11.16
C ALA A 57 12.67 -1.63 12.50
N THR A 58 13.87 -1.08 12.70
CA THR A 58 14.57 -1.17 13.99
C THR A 58 13.78 -0.50 15.12
N ARG A 59 13.26 0.70 14.88
CA ARG A 59 12.43 1.41 15.86
C ARG A 59 11.16 0.63 16.20
N PHE A 60 10.46 0.10 15.20
CA PHE A 60 9.29 -0.75 15.42
C PHE A 60 9.61 -2.01 16.23
N GLY A 61 10.72 -2.69 15.93
CA GLY A 61 11.14 -3.87 16.68
C GLY A 61 11.45 -3.57 18.14
N LEU A 62 12.12 -2.44 18.41
CA LEU A 62 12.42 -1.98 19.77
C LEU A 62 11.13 -1.72 20.57
N ASP A 63 10.21 -0.93 20.03
CA ASP A 63 8.97 -0.61 20.74
C ASP A 63 8.05 -1.82 20.91
N ALA A 64 8.10 -2.78 19.99
CA ALA A 64 7.35 -4.03 20.09
C ALA A 64 7.86 -4.91 21.25
N ILE A 65 9.19 -5.05 21.40
CA ILE A 65 9.74 -5.81 22.52
C ILE A 65 9.52 -5.10 23.85
N THR A 66 9.56 -3.77 23.88
CA THR A 66 9.18 -3.00 25.08
C THR A 66 7.72 -3.22 25.44
N ALA A 67 6.80 -3.26 24.47
CA ALA A 67 5.38 -3.55 24.74
C ALA A 67 5.19 -4.93 25.38
N VAL A 68 5.90 -5.94 24.88
CA VAL A 68 5.91 -7.29 25.46
C VAL A 68 6.47 -7.28 26.89
N HIS A 69 7.57 -6.58 27.13
CA HIS A 69 8.18 -6.46 28.45
C HIS A 69 7.23 -5.81 29.47
N ASP A 70 6.50 -4.77 29.05
CA ASP A 70 5.56 -4.04 29.89
C ASP A 70 4.22 -4.80 30.09
N GLY A 71 4.01 -5.92 29.39
CA GLY A 71 2.73 -6.64 29.38
C GLY A 71 1.60 -5.89 28.67
N ASP A 72 1.91 -4.94 27.78
CA ASP A 72 0.96 -4.12 27.04
C ASP A 72 0.43 -4.84 25.78
N TRP A 73 -0.36 -5.89 26.01
CA TRP A 73 -0.88 -6.78 24.97
C TRP A 73 -2.01 -6.14 24.15
N GLY A 74 -2.27 -6.71 22.96
CA GLY A 74 -3.37 -6.28 22.09
C GLY A 74 -3.11 -4.96 21.36
N LYS A 75 -1.85 -4.49 21.35
CA LYS A 75 -1.39 -3.31 20.63
C LYS A 75 -0.50 -3.69 19.44
N MET A 76 -0.43 -2.80 18.46
CA MET A 76 0.63 -2.80 17.45
C MET A 76 1.44 -1.52 17.54
N VAL A 77 2.66 -1.54 17.01
CA VAL A 77 3.49 -0.34 16.87
C VAL A 77 3.15 0.35 15.54
N ALA A 78 3.01 1.68 15.57
CA ALA A 78 2.71 2.50 14.42
C ALA A 78 3.61 3.75 14.38
N LEU A 79 3.74 4.33 13.19
CA LEU A 79 4.39 5.63 12.98
C LEU A 79 3.31 6.70 12.79
N HIS A 80 3.27 7.67 13.69
CA HIS A 80 2.43 8.87 13.58
C HIS A 80 3.33 10.11 13.44
N GLY A 81 3.36 10.68 12.23
CA GLY A 81 4.34 11.71 11.88
C GLY A 81 5.76 11.15 12.00
N THR A 82 6.51 11.62 12.99
CA THR A 82 7.87 11.14 13.28
C THR A 82 7.95 10.24 14.52
N ASN A 83 6.83 10.04 15.23
CA ASN A 83 6.77 9.37 16.53
C ASN A 83 6.35 7.91 16.40
N ILE A 84 6.96 7.06 17.23
CA ILE A 84 6.56 5.66 17.36
C ILE A 84 5.56 5.56 18.50
N GLU A 85 4.41 4.96 18.22
CA GLU A 85 3.31 4.87 19.17
C GLU A 85 2.75 3.45 19.20
N ARG A 86 2.26 3.03 20.37
CA ARG A 86 1.50 1.79 20.53
C ARG A 86 0.02 2.09 20.36
N VAL A 87 -0.62 1.42 19.41
CA VAL A 87 -2.04 1.62 19.09
C VAL A 87 -2.82 0.33 19.28
N PRO A 88 -4.06 0.37 19.85
CA PRO A 88 -4.89 -0.82 19.96
C PRO A 88 -5.17 -1.45 18.59
N LEU A 89 -4.99 -2.77 18.49
CA LEU A 89 -5.30 -3.51 17.26
C LEU A 89 -6.76 -3.32 16.84
N ALA A 90 -7.69 -3.33 17.80
CA ALA A 90 -9.11 -3.10 17.55
C ALA A 90 -9.41 -1.74 16.88
N SER A 91 -8.69 -0.68 17.27
CA SER A 91 -8.82 0.63 16.60
C SER A 91 -8.12 0.67 15.26
N ALA A 92 -6.97 0.00 15.12
CA ALA A 92 -6.19 0.00 13.89
C ALA A 92 -6.90 -0.72 12.73
N THR A 93 -7.74 -1.70 13.03
CA THR A 93 -8.50 -2.47 12.02
C THR A 93 -9.94 -1.98 11.83
N ALA A 94 -10.40 -1.01 12.63
CA ALA A 94 -11.78 -0.53 12.59
C ALA A 94 -12.15 0.22 11.30
N LYS A 95 -11.17 0.87 10.66
CA LYS A 95 -11.39 1.67 9.44
C LYS A 95 -10.18 1.57 8.51
N LEU A 96 -10.46 1.47 7.20
CA LEU A 96 -9.42 1.54 6.18
C LEU A 96 -8.79 2.94 6.12
N LYS A 97 -7.46 2.99 6.08
CA LYS A 97 -6.70 4.21 5.77
C LYS A 97 -6.79 4.48 4.27
N THR A 98 -7.60 5.45 3.87
CA THR A 98 -7.71 5.90 2.48
C THR A 98 -6.70 7.01 2.18
N VAL A 99 -6.34 7.18 0.91
CA VAL A 99 -5.58 8.35 0.46
C VAL A 99 -6.47 9.59 0.57
N ASP A 100 -5.93 10.68 1.09
CA ASP A 100 -6.63 11.96 1.18
C ASP A 100 -6.82 12.56 -0.23
N LEU A 101 -8.06 12.91 -0.58
CA LEU A 101 -8.39 13.52 -1.86
C LEU A 101 -7.69 14.86 -2.08
N ALA A 102 -7.34 15.59 -1.01
CA ALA A 102 -6.54 16.81 -1.13
C ALA A 102 -5.19 16.52 -1.79
N ARG A 103 -4.54 15.40 -1.47
CA ARG A 103 -3.26 14.98 -2.08
C ARG A 103 -3.40 14.65 -3.56
N TYR A 104 -4.54 14.07 -3.95
CA TYR A 104 -4.81 13.83 -5.36
C TYR A 104 -4.95 15.15 -6.12
N LYS A 105 -5.70 16.12 -5.58
CA LYS A 105 -5.84 17.46 -6.17
C LYS A 105 -4.51 18.21 -6.26
N GLU A 106 -3.65 18.10 -5.25
CA GLU A 106 -2.29 18.66 -5.30
C GLU A 106 -1.47 18.08 -6.47
N ALA A 107 -1.61 16.77 -6.73
CA ALA A 107 -0.90 16.11 -7.81
C ALA A 107 -1.36 16.57 -9.20
N GLU A 108 -2.64 16.90 -9.39
CA GLU A 108 -3.19 17.37 -10.67
C GLU A 108 -2.42 18.58 -11.23
N ILE A 109 -1.96 19.48 -10.35
CA ILE A 109 -1.18 20.68 -10.72
C ILE A 109 0.07 20.34 -11.55
N PHE A 110 0.68 19.17 -11.32
CA PHE A 110 1.91 18.77 -12.02
C PHE A 110 1.67 18.09 -13.37
N PHE A 111 0.45 17.61 -13.63
CA PHE A 111 0.14 16.76 -14.79
C PHE A 111 -0.81 17.42 -15.81
N GLY A 112 -1.30 18.63 -15.54
CA GLY A 112 -2.04 19.49 -16.48
C GLY A 112 -3.25 20.18 -15.86
#